data_AF-T0YT52-F1
#
_entry.id   AF-T0YT52-F1
#
_cell.length_a   1.000
_cell.length_b   1.000
_cell.length_c   1.000
_cell.angle_alpha   90.00
_cell.angle_beta   90.00
_cell.angle_gamma   90.00
#
_symmetry.space_group_name_H-M   'P 1'
#
loop_
_entity.id
_entity.type
_entity.pdbx_description
1 polymer ?
#
loop_
_entity_poly.entity_id
_entity_poly.type
_entity_poly.pdbx_seq_one_letter_code
_entity_poly.pdbx_strand_id
1 'polypeptide(L)'
;RRRHEPIPVQGQWLASVVRGHLAYYAVPGNTEAVRSFHKQVTRHWFNALRRRSQRHRLNWERMGRLATRWLPPARVQHPFPKERFDAR
;
A
#
# COMPACT_ATOMS: atom_id res chain seq x y z
N ARG A 1 7.69 12.57 -9.14
CA ARG A 1 8.49 12.30 -10.37
C ARG A 1 8.47 10.82 -10.84
N ARG A 2 8.09 9.83 -10.00
CA ARG A 2 8.10 8.37 -10.32
C ARG A 2 7.04 7.84 -11.31
N ARG A 3 6.09 8.67 -11.76
CA ARG A 3 4.93 8.25 -12.58
C ARG A 3 5.31 7.50 -13.87
N HIS A 4 6.44 7.85 -14.47
CA HIS A 4 6.89 7.28 -15.75
C HIS A 4 7.81 6.07 -15.60
N GLU A 5 8.20 5.71 -14.38
CA GLU A 5 9.03 4.53 -14.12
C GLU A 5 8.29 3.23 -14.49
N PRO A 6 8.99 2.14 -14.78
CA PRO A 6 8.38 0.82 -14.95
C PRO A 6 7.50 0.44 -13.75
N ILE A 7 6.42 -0.31 -13.99
CA ILE A 7 5.49 -0.77 -12.93
C ILE A 7 6.22 -1.49 -11.78
N PRO A 8 7.22 -2.36 -12.02
CA PRO A 8 7.96 -3.00 -10.94
C PRO A 8 8.66 -2.01 -9.99
N VAL A 9 9.27 -0.95 -10.54
CA VAL A 9 9.98 0.06 -9.75
C VAL A 9 8.99 0.87 -8.89
N GLN A 10 7.86 1.27 -9.48
CA GLN A 10 6.79 1.93 -8.71
C GLN A 10 6.23 1.02 -7.60
N GLY A 11 6.02 -0.26 -7.93
CA GLY A 11 5.51 -1.26 -7.01
C GLY A 11 6.44 -1.49 -5.80
N GLN A 12 7.73 -1.69 -6.04
CA GLN A 12 8.73 -1.86 -4.97
C GLN A 12 8.82 -0.64 -4.05
N TRP A 13 8.76 0.56 -4.63
CA TRP A 13 8.75 1.77 -3.83
C TRP A 13 7.48 1.90 -2.98
N LEU A 14 6.30 1.69 -3.58
CA LEU A 14 5.04 1.71 -2.84
C LEU A 14 5.00 0.63 -1.76
N ALA A 15 5.58 -0.55 -2.01
CA ALA A 15 5.72 -1.61 -1.02
C ALA A 15 6.48 -1.12 0.21
N SER A 16 7.54 -0.33 0.02
CA SER A 16 8.36 0.21 1.10
C SER A 16 7.61 1.26 1.91
N VAL A 17 6.83 2.13 1.23
CA VAL A 17 5.94 3.10 1.89
C VAL A 17 4.88 2.40 2.73
N VAL A 18 4.19 1.41 2.15
CA VAL A 18 3.15 0.65 2.86
C VAL A 18 3.75 -0.13 4.03
N ARG A 19 4.91 -0.77 3.84
CA ARG A 19 5.61 -1.48 4.91
C ARG A 19 5.96 -0.56 6.08
N GLY A 20 6.47 0.63 5.82
CA GLY A 20 6.75 1.62 6.86
C GLY A 20 5.50 2.06 7.62
N HIS A 21 4.39 2.29 6.90
CA HIS A 21 3.12 2.64 7.55
C HIS A 21 2.59 1.50 8.43
N LEU A 22 2.59 0.27 7.93
CA LEU A 22 2.18 -0.92 8.70
C LEU A 22 3.07 -1.13 9.92
N ALA A 23 4.38 -0.93 9.76
CA ALA A 23 5.34 -1.07 10.85
C ALA A 23 5.02 -0.15 12.04
N TYR A 24 4.28 0.94 11.87
CA TYR A 24 3.87 1.80 12.98
C TYR A 24 2.42 1.59 13.39
N TYR A 25 1.50 1.52 12.41
CA TYR A 25 0.07 1.63 12.65
C TYR A 25 -0.70 0.30 12.67
N ALA A 26 -0.08 -0.82 12.26
CA ALA A 26 -0.74 -2.13 12.19
C ALA A 26 -0.85 -2.82 13.56
N VAL A 27 -1.52 -2.16 14.50
CA VAL A 27 -1.82 -2.64 15.86
C VAL A 27 -3.31 -3.03 15.98
N PRO A 28 -3.69 -3.85 16.98
CA PRO A 28 -5.09 -4.12 17.29
C PRO A 28 -5.85 -2.82 17.54
N GLY A 29 -7.11 -2.76 17.09
CA GLY A 29 -7.95 -1.56 17.19
C GLY A 29 -7.77 -0.52 16.08
N ASN A 30 -6.74 -0.63 15.23
CA ASN A 30 -6.49 0.31 14.13
C ASN A 30 -6.61 -0.30 12.72
N THR A 31 -7.28 -1.45 12.60
CA THR A 31 -7.35 -2.23 11.35
C THR A 31 -8.08 -1.50 10.23
N GLU A 32 -9.13 -0.75 10.55
CA GLU A 32 -9.91 -0.03 9.53
C GLU A 32 -9.12 1.11 8.89
N ALA A 33 -8.42 1.91 9.70
CA ALA A 33 -7.55 2.98 9.18
C ALA A 33 -6.41 2.41 8.31
N VAL A 34 -5.80 1.30 8.74
CA VAL A 34 -4.76 0.60 7.98
C VAL A 34 -5.29 0.06 6.65
N ARG A 35 -6.49 -0.53 6.63
CA ARG A 35 -7.15 -0.97 5.39
C ARG A 35 -7.49 0.20 4.48
N SER A 36 -7.98 1.31 5.04
CA SER A 36 -8.29 2.53 4.30
C SER A 36 -7.05 3.11 3.64
N PHE A 37 -5.94 3.24 4.37
CA PHE A 37 -4.66 3.68 3.83
C PHE A 37 -4.21 2.81 2.64
N HIS A 38 -4.23 1.48 2.81
CA HIS A 38 -3.86 0.56 1.72
C HIS A 38 -4.77 0.70 0.48
N LYS A 39 -6.08 0.85 0.68
CA LYS A 39 -7.05 1.11 -0.42
C LYS A 39 -6.73 2.42 -1.13
N GLN A 40 -6.43 3.49 -0.39
CA GLN A 40 -6.12 4.80 -0.96
C GLN A 40 -4.80 4.80 -1.73
N VAL A 41 -3.75 4.15 -1.21
CA VAL A 41 -2.49 3.93 -1.95
C VAL A 41 -2.76 3.22 -3.29
N THR A 42 -3.56 2.14 -3.25
CA THR A 42 -3.94 1.39 -4.45
C THR A 42 -4.69 2.28 -5.46
N ARG A 43 -5.66 3.06 -4.99
CA ARG A 43 -6.45 3.99 -5.83
C ARG A 43 -5.58 5.09 -6.45
N HIS A 44 -4.68 5.68 -5.68
CA HIS A 44 -3.77 6.71 -6.19
C HIS A 44 -2.81 6.14 -7.22
N TRP A 45 -2.32 4.92 -7.02
CA TRP A 45 -1.47 4.25 -8.00
C TRP A 45 -2.24 3.93 -9.28
N PHE A 46 -3.47 3.42 -9.18
CA PHE A 46 -4.36 3.22 -10.33
C PHE A 46 -4.53 4.50 -11.16
N ASN A 47 -4.85 5.61 -10.49
CA ASN A 47 -5.01 6.91 -11.13
C ASN A 47 -3.71 7.44 -11.75
N ALA A 48 -2.55 7.16 -11.14
CA ALA A 48 -1.26 7.53 -11.70
C ALA A 48 -0.93 6.73 -12.97
N LEU A 49 -1.22 5.42 -12.98
CA LEU A 49 -1.00 4.56 -14.14
C LEU A 49 -1.96 4.89 -15.30
N ARG A 50 -3.22 5.19 -15.01
CA ARG A 50 -4.19 5.63 -16.04
C ARG A 50 -3.78 6.94 -16.70
N ARG A 51 -3.27 7.91 -15.92
CA ARG A 51 -2.77 9.19 -16.45
C ARG A 51 -1.49 9.05 -17.27
N ARG A 52 -0.75 7.93 -17.17
CA ARG A 52 0.47 7.70 -17.94
C ARG A 52 0.19 7.38 -19.41
N SER A 53 -0.93 6.74 -19.72
CA SER A 53 -1.26 6.30 -21.08
C SER A 53 -2.66 6.74 -21.48
N GLN A 54 -2.75 7.45 -22.61
CA GLN A 54 -4.01 7.87 -23.24
C GLN A 54 -4.85 6.67 -23.76
N ARG A 55 -4.25 5.47 -23.91
CA ARG A 55 -4.93 4.22 -24.31
C ARG A 55 -4.80 3.13 -23.23
N HIS A 56 -5.11 3.44 -21.97
CA HIS A 56 -4.94 2.45 -20.91
C HIS A 56 -5.95 1.28 -21.02
N ARG A 57 -5.47 0.04 -20.90
CA ARG A 57 -6.31 -1.17 -20.69
C ARG A 57 -6.36 -1.61 -19.22
N LEU A 58 -5.96 -0.72 -18.31
CA LEU A 58 -5.93 -1.00 -16.87
C LEU A 58 -7.34 -0.84 -16.28
N ASN A 59 -7.95 -1.94 -15.85
CA ASN A 59 -9.20 -1.98 -15.08
C ASN A 59 -8.89 -2.36 -13.62
N TRP A 60 -9.91 -2.36 -12.76
CA TRP A 60 -9.75 -2.69 -11.34
C TRP A 60 -9.28 -4.12 -11.08
N GLU A 61 -9.68 -5.08 -11.93
CA GLU A 61 -9.25 -6.47 -11.81
C GLU A 61 -7.73 -6.63 -12.05
N ARG A 62 -7.20 -6.01 -13.11
CA ARG A 62 -5.75 -5.93 -13.38
C ARG A 62 -5.02 -5.12 -12.30
N MET A 63 -5.64 -4.05 -11.81
CA MET A 63 -5.10 -3.27 -10.71
C MET A 63 -5.00 -4.10 -9.42
N GLY A 64 -6.01 -4.93 -9.13
CA GLY A 64 -6.01 -5.85 -8.00
C GLY A 64 -4.82 -6.82 -8.08
N ARG A 65 -4.55 -7.38 -9.26
CA ARG A 65 -3.35 -8.22 -9.49
C ARG A 65 -2.04 -7.49 -9.22
N LEU A 66 -1.94 -6.22 -9.60
CA LEU A 66 -0.75 -5.39 -9.30
C LEU A 66 -0.64 -5.09 -7.81
N ALA A 67 -1.74 -4.72 -7.16
CA ALA A 67 -1.77 -4.45 -5.73
C ALA A 67 -1.35 -5.69 -4.93
N THR A 68 -1.94 -6.86 -5.21
CA THR A 68 -1.59 -8.13 -4.57
C THR A 68 -0.13 -8.52 -4.79
N ARG A 69 0.42 -8.27 -5.99
CA ARG A 69 1.81 -8.58 -6.30
C ARG A 69 2.81 -7.72 -5.53
N TRP A 70 2.50 -6.42 -5.36
CA TRP A 70 3.50 -5.45 -4.92
C TRP A 70 3.26 -4.87 -3.53
N LEU A 71 2.02 -4.74 -3.08
CA LEU A 71 1.69 -4.07 -1.82
C LEU A 71 1.56 -5.10 -0.67
N PRO A 72 2.26 -4.89 0.46
CA PRO A 72 2.06 -5.69 1.65
C PRO A 72 0.60 -5.64 2.14
N PRO A 73 0.03 -6.77 2.61
CA PRO A 73 -1.36 -6.82 3.02
C PRO A 73 -1.61 -5.98 4.29
N ALA A 74 -2.72 -5.25 4.31
CA ALA A 74 -3.22 -4.50 5.46
C ALA A 74 -3.75 -5.44 6.56
N ARG A 75 -2.85 -5.97 7.39
CA ARG A 75 -3.15 -6.86 8.53
C ARG A 75 -2.45 -6.35 9.78
N VAL A 76 -2.96 -6.70 10.96
CA VAL A 76 -2.27 -6.46 12.24
C VAL A 76 -0.92 -7.17 12.20
N GLN A 77 0.15 -6.45 12.56
CA GLN A 77 1.53 -6.98 12.58
C GLN A 77 2.15 -6.92 13.98
N HIS A 78 1.54 -6.19 14.90
CA HIS A 78 2.15 -5.87 16.19
C HIS A 78 1.15 -6.06 17.33
N PRO A 79 1.62 -6.30 18.57
CA PRO A 79 0.78 -6.25 19.77
C PRO A 79 0.31 -4.81 20.04
N PHE A 80 -0.45 -4.60 21.13
CA PHE A 80 -0.87 -3.24 21.48
C PHE A 80 0.35 -2.32 21.70
N PRO A 81 0.25 -1.01 21.40
CA PRO A 81 1.37 -0.08 21.58
C PRO A 81 2.00 -0.12 22.97
N LYS A 82 1.18 -0.30 24.02
CA LYS A 82 1.62 -0.42 25.41
C LYS A 82 2.57 -1.61 25.65
N GLU A 83 2.39 -2.71 24.92
CA GLU A 83 3.25 -3.90 25.04
C GLU A 83 4.47 -3.76 24.14
N ARG A 84 4.29 -3.07 23.00
CA ARG A 84 5.34 -2.92 21.99
C ARG A 84 6.42 -1.93 22.40
N PHE A 85 6.05 -0.87 23.12
CA PHE A 85 6.94 0.20 23.52
C PHE A 85 7.18 0.24 25.04
N ASP A 86 6.86 -0.85 25.75
CA ASP A 86 7.20 -0.99 27.17
C ASP A 86 8.72 -1.06 27.30
N ALA A 87 9.35 0.04 27.71
CA ALA A 87 10.77 0.06 28.07
C ALA A 87 10.87 -0.31 29.54
N ARG A 88 11.23 -1.57 29.80
CA ARG A 88 11.62 -2.04 31.14
C ARG A 88 13.10 -1.89 31.37
#